data_AF-A0A9C7Z574-F1
#
_entry.id   AF-A0A9C7Z574-F1
#
_cell.length_a   1.000
_cell.length_b   1.000
_cell.length_c   1.000
_cell.angle_alpha   90.00
_cell.angle_beta   90.00
_cell.angle_gamma   90.00
#
_symmetry.space_group_name_H-M   'P 1'
#
loop_
_entity.id
_entity.type
_entity.pdbx_description
1 polymer ?
#
loop_
_entity_poly.entity_id
_entity_poly.type
_entity_poly.pdbx_seq_one_letter_code
_entity_poly.pdbx_strand_id
1 'polypeptide(L)'
;MKGVSKTVLSESDDVKSLLVRIGADLSVGGGSWNGPVDSRTKNFAYVPIPESCPVHPGMEKPYTDLASVLSPFGVSLPAHLRARHMHLDPDFNYLSYGDQGERARQLQGKLGQDDMIVFYAGLADVRTRRPLVYAIIGLFIVDEIVPATSVPASARDTNAHSRRILAEGAQDLIVHARSKVSGRLERCISIGEWRNGAYRVRRDLLDAWGGLSVKDGYLQRSARLPELLKPERFRRWFQSNEPVFLQSNN
;
A
#
# COMPACT_ATOMS: atom_id res chain seq x y z
N MET A 1 12.67 -15.90 22.11
CA MET A 1 12.60 -14.42 22.00
C MET A 1 13.59 -14.00 20.93
N LYS A 2 13.11 -13.61 19.74
CA LYS A 2 13.98 -13.09 18.66
C LYS A 2 13.95 -11.56 18.72
N GLY A 3 15.14 -10.96 18.72
CA GLY A 3 15.33 -9.52 18.91
C GLY A 3 14.60 -8.70 17.85
N VAL A 4 13.79 -7.74 18.30
CA VAL A 4 13.19 -6.71 17.46
C VAL A 4 14.27 -5.66 17.19
N SER A 5 14.73 -5.59 15.94
CA SER A 5 15.69 -4.56 15.50
C SER A 5 14.96 -3.21 15.41
N LYS A 6 15.33 -2.24 16.26
CA LYS A 6 14.94 -0.83 16.08
C LYS A 6 15.79 -0.25 14.95
N THR A 7 15.24 -0.17 13.74
CA THR A 7 15.96 0.40 12.59
C THR A 7 15.70 1.91 12.52
N VAL A 8 16.76 2.71 12.66
CA VAL A 8 16.71 4.17 12.51
C VAL A 8 16.92 4.50 11.03
N LEU A 9 16.02 5.31 10.48
CA LEU A 9 16.08 5.77 9.09
C LEU A 9 16.92 7.08 9.01
N SER A 10 17.86 7.24 8.07
CA SER A 10 18.84 8.35 7.94
C SER A 10 18.27 9.74 7.60
N GLU A 11 18.54 10.78 8.38
CA GLU A 11 18.02 12.16 8.23
C GLU A 11 18.68 12.93 7.06
N SER A 12 18.20 12.73 5.83
CA SER A 12 18.47 13.65 4.70
C SER A 12 17.28 14.59 4.51
N ASP A 13 17.56 15.88 4.31
CA ASP A 13 16.56 16.93 4.04
C ASP A 13 16.03 16.91 2.59
N ASP A 14 16.55 16.04 1.72
CA ASP A 14 16.14 15.91 0.30
C ASP A 14 15.28 14.67 0.01
N VAL A 15 14.79 13.99 1.07
CA VAL A 15 13.91 12.82 0.90
C VAL A 15 12.57 13.26 0.34
N LYS A 16 12.16 12.68 -0.78
CA LYS A 16 10.82 12.85 -1.34
C LYS A 16 9.91 11.74 -0.86
N SER A 17 8.61 12.02 -0.83
CA SER A 17 7.66 10.98 -0.48
C SER A 17 6.30 11.12 -1.13
N LEU A 18 5.78 9.98 -1.58
CA LEU A 18 4.45 9.83 -2.16
C LEU A 18 3.54 9.01 -1.25
N LEU A 19 2.29 9.45 -1.12
CA LEU A 19 1.24 8.76 -0.41
C LEU A 19 0.36 8.00 -1.41
N VAL A 20 0.26 6.69 -1.24
CA VAL A 20 -0.33 5.79 -2.22
C VAL A 20 -1.48 4.99 -1.62
N ARG A 21 -2.68 5.11 -2.21
CA ARG A 21 -3.83 4.31 -1.80
C ARG A 21 -3.76 2.93 -2.43
N ILE A 22 -3.76 1.90 -1.60
CA ILE A 22 -3.70 0.49 -2.01
C ILE A 22 -4.83 -0.31 -1.38
N GLY A 23 -4.93 -1.58 -1.76
CA GLY A 23 -5.95 -2.50 -1.28
C GLY A 23 -7.34 -2.28 -1.87
N ALA A 24 -8.20 -3.27 -1.65
CA ALA A 24 -9.59 -3.30 -2.07
C ALA A 24 -10.38 -2.11 -1.51
N ASP A 25 -11.29 -1.57 -2.30
CA ASP A 25 -12.20 -0.51 -1.88
C ASP A 25 -13.60 -0.63 -2.50
N LEU A 26 -14.50 0.28 -2.11
CA LEU A 26 -15.91 0.30 -2.56
C LEU A 26 -16.10 0.65 -4.05
N SER A 27 -15.04 0.99 -4.79
CA SER A 27 -15.15 1.17 -6.24
C SER A 27 -15.22 -0.18 -6.95
N VAL A 28 -15.80 -0.19 -8.16
CA VAL A 28 -15.90 -1.41 -8.99
C VAL A 28 -14.51 -1.99 -9.29
N GLY A 29 -13.55 -1.13 -9.65
CA GLY A 29 -12.15 -1.53 -9.88
C GLY A 29 -11.42 -1.96 -8.60
N GLY A 30 -11.85 -1.45 -7.45
CA GLY A 30 -11.36 -1.86 -6.13
C GLY A 30 -11.99 -3.14 -5.59
N GLY A 31 -12.90 -3.79 -6.32
CA GLY A 31 -13.56 -5.03 -5.90
C GLY A 31 -14.85 -4.84 -5.11
N SER A 32 -15.34 -3.61 -4.97
CA SER A 32 -16.58 -3.26 -4.26
C SER A 32 -16.62 -3.76 -2.82
N TRP A 33 -15.45 -3.78 -2.16
CA TRP A 33 -15.28 -4.29 -0.80
C TRP A 33 -14.01 -3.73 -0.16
N ASN A 34 -13.95 -3.67 1.17
CA ASN A 34 -12.77 -3.23 1.90
C ASN A 34 -12.24 -4.36 2.78
N GLY A 35 -10.92 -4.44 2.94
CA GLY A 35 -10.30 -5.33 3.90
C GLY A 35 -10.72 -5.00 5.34
N PRO A 36 -10.82 -6.00 6.24
CA PRO A 36 -11.22 -5.79 7.62
C PRO A 36 -10.10 -5.19 8.48
N VAL A 37 -10.51 -4.47 9.52
CA VAL A 37 -9.64 -4.00 10.62
C VAL A 37 -10.37 -4.14 11.95
N ASP A 38 -9.63 -4.43 13.01
CA ASP A 38 -10.09 -4.21 14.37
C ASP A 38 -9.50 -2.88 14.87
N SER A 39 -10.33 -1.85 15.03
CA SER A 39 -9.85 -0.51 15.40
C SER A 39 -9.29 -0.38 16.81
N ARG A 40 -9.54 -1.35 17.71
CA ARG A 40 -9.00 -1.37 19.09
C ARG A 40 -7.60 -1.97 19.10
N THR A 41 -7.40 -3.09 18.41
CA THR A 41 -6.10 -3.78 18.36
C THR A 41 -5.21 -3.26 17.26
N LYS A 42 -5.78 -2.55 16.27
CA LYS A 42 -5.15 -2.08 15.04
C LYS A 42 -4.68 -3.20 14.11
N ASN A 43 -5.07 -4.44 14.39
CA ASN A 43 -4.86 -5.56 13.49
C ASN A 43 -5.74 -5.39 12.26
N PHE A 44 -5.21 -5.72 11.09
CA PHE A 44 -5.92 -5.62 9.81
C PHE A 44 -5.51 -6.76 8.89
N ALA A 45 -6.35 -7.04 7.90
CA ALA A 45 -5.98 -7.88 6.77
C ALA A 45 -5.75 -6.99 5.55
N TYR A 46 -4.60 -7.16 4.90
CA TYR A 46 -4.33 -6.57 3.61
C TYR A 46 -5.02 -7.41 2.53
N VAL A 47 -6.05 -6.81 1.92
CA VAL A 47 -6.80 -7.38 0.80
C VAL A 47 -6.45 -6.55 -0.43
N PRO A 48 -5.70 -7.07 -1.42
CA PRO A 48 -5.39 -6.36 -2.66
C PRO A 48 -6.64 -6.11 -3.52
N ILE A 49 -6.53 -5.25 -4.53
CA ILE A 49 -7.61 -5.07 -5.51
C ILE A 49 -7.71 -6.30 -6.44
N PRO A 50 -8.82 -6.49 -7.16
CA PRO A 50 -8.89 -7.57 -8.15
C PRO A 50 -7.95 -7.34 -9.32
N GLU A 51 -7.34 -8.41 -9.82
CA GLU A 51 -6.62 -8.38 -11.10
C GLU A 51 -7.61 -8.22 -12.25
N SER A 52 -7.23 -7.38 -13.20
CA SER A 52 -8.02 -7.04 -14.39
C SER A 52 -7.33 -7.45 -15.68
N CYS A 53 -6.06 -7.85 -15.62
CA CYS A 53 -5.27 -8.25 -16.76
C CYS A 53 -4.96 -9.75 -16.73
N PRO A 54 -4.79 -10.41 -17.89
CA PRO A 54 -4.24 -11.75 -17.95
C PRO A 54 -2.85 -11.80 -17.32
N VAL A 55 -2.58 -12.86 -16.57
CA VAL A 55 -1.28 -13.16 -16.00
C VAL A 55 -0.70 -14.43 -16.62
N HIS A 56 0.61 -14.61 -16.50
CA HIS A 56 1.27 -15.83 -16.90
C HIS A 56 0.73 -17.03 -16.10
N PRO A 57 0.53 -18.21 -16.75
CA PRO A 57 0.04 -19.39 -16.07
C PRO A 57 0.90 -19.79 -14.87
N GLY A 58 0.26 -20.14 -13.76
CA GLY A 58 0.92 -20.52 -12.50
C GLY A 58 1.33 -19.34 -11.61
N MET A 59 1.08 -18.09 -12.04
CA MET A 59 1.35 -16.88 -11.27
C MET A 59 0.07 -16.21 -10.74
N GLU A 60 -1.07 -16.88 -10.85
CA GLU A 60 -2.33 -16.42 -10.31
C GLU A 60 -2.25 -16.29 -8.78
N LYS A 61 -2.89 -15.26 -8.22
CA LYS A 61 -3.03 -15.05 -6.77
C LYS A 61 -4.51 -15.11 -6.39
N PRO A 62 -5.10 -16.30 -6.19
CA PRO A 62 -6.54 -16.43 -6.00
C PRO A 62 -6.99 -15.82 -4.67
N TYR A 63 -8.14 -15.15 -4.66
CA TYR A 63 -8.68 -14.56 -3.42
C TYR A 63 -8.99 -15.60 -2.33
N THR A 64 -9.18 -16.88 -2.70
CA THR A 64 -9.41 -17.97 -1.75
C THR A 64 -8.28 -18.14 -0.76
N ASP A 65 -7.07 -17.73 -1.10
CA ASP A 65 -5.90 -17.78 -0.21
C ASP A 65 -6.06 -16.87 1.02
N LEU A 66 -6.97 -15.89 0.97
CA LEU A 66 -7.28 -15.01 2.10
C LEU A 66 -8.23 -15.63 3.12
N ALA A 67 -8.76 -16.84 2.91
CA ALA A 67 -9.76 -17.42 3.81
C ALA A 67 -9.24 -17.54 5.26
N SER A 68 -8.01 -18.02 5.44
CA SER A 68 -7.36 -18.15 6.76
C SER A 68 -7.01 -16.78 7.36
N VAL A 69 -6.65 -15.81 6.52
CA VAL A 69 -6.34 -14.43 6.92
C VAL A 69 -7.58 -13.69 7.45
N LEU A 70 -8.73 -13.93 6.82
CA LEU A 70 -9.99 -13.25 7.17
C LEU A 70 -10.72 -13.90 8.35
N SER A 71 -10.49 -15.19 8.59
CA SER A 71 -11.15 -15.95 9.66
C SER A 71 -11.02 -15.32 11.06
N PRO A 72 -9.84 -14.85 11.52
CA PRO A 72 -9.69 -14.15 12.80
C PRO A 72 -10.54 -12.88 12.96
N PHE A 73 -10.97 -12.28 11.84
CA PHE A 73 -11.83 -11.10 11.84
C PHE A 73 -13.33 -11.45 11.87
N GLY A 74 -13.69 -12.74 11.77
CA GLY A 74 -15.08 -13.19 11.66
C GLY A 74 -15.73 -12.76 10.34
N VAL A 75 -14.94 -12.49 9.31
CA VAL A 75 -15.41 -12.03 8.00
C VAL A 75 -15.11 -13.09 6.94
N SER A 76 -16.03 -13.25 6.00
CA SER A 76 -15.85 -14.15 4.85
C SER A 76 -15.67 -13.37 3.57
N LEU A 77 -14.92 -13.96 2.63
CA LEU A 77 -14.74 -13.39 1.30
C LEU A 77 -16.11 -13.27 0.58
N PRO A 78 -16.44 -12.08 0.02
CA PRO A 78 -17.66 -11.90 -0.78
C PRO A 78 -17.72 -12.85 -1.96
N ALA A 79 -18.92 -13.34 -2.28
CA ALA A 79 -19.12 -14.35 -3.32
C ALA A 79 -18.55 -13.92 -4.69
N HIS A 80 -18.71 -12.64 -5.05
CA HIS A 80 -18.22 -12.10 -6.33
C HIS A 80 -16.69 -12.01 -6.44
N LEU A 81 -15.95 -12.15 -5.35
CA LEU A 81 -14.49 -12.18 -5.35
C LEU A 81 -13.92 -13.61 -5.31
N ARG A 82 -14.70 -14.61 -4.89
CA ARG A 82 -14.21 -16.00 -4.70
C ARG A 82 -13.57 -16.63 -5.93
N ALA A 83 -14.12 -16.33 -7.11
CA ALA A 83 -13.63 -16.86 -8.39
C ALA A 83 -12.62 -15.92 -9.09
N ARG A 84 -12.16 -14.87 -8.42
CA ARG A 84 -11.25 -13.88 -9.00
C ARG A 84 -9.83 -14.04 -8.45
N HIS A 85 -8.88 -13.42 -9.14
CA HIS A 85 -7.50 -13.29 -8.68
C HIS A 85 -7.24 -11.87 -8.18
N MET A 86 -6.26 -11.75 -7.29
CA MET A 86 -5.78 -10.53 -6.69
C MET A 86 -4.68 -9.91 -7.54
N HIS A 87 -4.75 -8.61 -7.74
CA HIS A 87 -3.62 -7.78 -8.12
C HIS A 87 -2.81 -7.48 -6.86
N LEU A 88 -1.98 -8.44 -6.45
CA LEU A 88 -1.20 -8.37 -5.21
C LEU A 88 -0.07 -7.33 -5.36
N ASP A 89 -0.43 -6.07 -5.10
CA ASP A 89 0.47 -4.93 -5.28
C ASP A 89 0.15 -3.79 -4.29
N PRO A 90 1.06 -3.46 -3.35
CA PRO A 90 2.40 -4.02 -3.17
C PRO A 90 2.38 -5.51 -2.83
N ASP A 91 3.45 -6.19 -3.20
CA ASP A 91 3.78 -7.51 -2.69
C ASP A 91 4.83 -7.37 -1.58
N PHE A 92 4.37 -7.42 -0.33
CA PHE A 92 5.21 -7.22 0.84
C PHE A 92 6.15 -8.41 1.12
N ASN A 93 5.90 -9.58 0.54
CA ASN A 93 6.84 -10.71 0.63
C ASN A 93 8.13 -10.40 -0.12
N TYR A 94 8.01 -9.73 -1.26
CA TYR A 94 9.11 -9.40 -2.17
C TYR A 94 9.53 -7.93 -2.12
N LEU A 95 8.89 -7.12 -1.27
CA LEU A 95 9.13 -5.69 -1.13
C LEU A 95 9.07 -4.97 -2.49
N SER A 96 8.07 -5.31 -3.29
CA SER A 96 7.87 -4.78 -4.63
C SER A 96 6.53 -4.05 -4.74
N TYR A 97 6.50 -2.98 -5.52
CA TYR A 97 5.28 -2.24 -5.83
C TYR A 97 5.31 -1.79 -7.28
N GLY A 98 4.29 -2.11 -8.06
CA GLY A 98 4.19 -1.72 -9.45
C GLY A 98 3.17 -0.62 -9.70
N ASP A 99 3.27 0.00 -10.87
CA ASP A 99 2.22 0.87 -11.38
C ASP A 99 2.36 1.04 -12.90
N GLN A 100 1.36 1.68 -13.50
CA GLN A 100 1.37 2.05 -14.92
C GLN A 100 0.78 3.45 -15.15
N GLY A 101 0.94 3.98 -16.37
CA GLY A 101 0.36 5.26 -16.77
C GLY A 101 0.86 6.46 -15.96
N GLU A 102 -0.06 7.34 -15.54
CA GLU A 102 0.28 8.59 -14.83
C GLU A 102 0.96 8.36 -13.48
N ARG A 103 0.57 7.29 -12.75
CA ARG A 103 1.17 6.98 -11.45
C ARG A 103 2.60 6.47 -11.64
N ALA A 104 2.83 5.58 -12.60
CA ALA A 104 4.17 5.16 -12.99
C ALA A 104 5.06 6.34 -13.36
N ARG A 105 4.59 7.26 -14.22
CA ARG A 105 5.36 8.46 -14.58
C ARG A 105 5.74 9.32 -13.37
N GLN A 106 4.87 9.44 -12.38
CA GLN A 106 5.20 10.16 -11.15
C GLN A 106 6.20 9.42 -10.27
N LEU A 107 6.07 8.10 -10.13
CA LEU A 107 7.04 7.30 -9.38
C LEU A 107 8.44 7.45 -10.00
N GLN A 108 8.57 7.25 -11.31
CA GLN A 108 9.83 7.37 -12.03
C GLN A 108 10.38 8.80 -12.06
N GLY A 109 9.52 9.81 -12.24
CA GLY A 109 9.95 11.20 -12.38
C GLY A 109 10.22 11.93 -11.06
N LYS A 110 9.69 11.42 -9.93
CA LYS A 110 9.82 12.07 -8.62
C LYS A 110 10.76 11.32 -7.70
N LEU A 111 10.67 10.00 -7.64
CA LEU A 111 11.38 9.21 -6.64
C LEU A 111 12.72 8.69 -7.18
N GLY A 112 13.72 8.68 -6.30
CA GLY A 112 14.98 7.97 -6.46
C GLY A 112 15.25 7.02 -5.30
N GLN A 113 16.47 6.51 -5.22
CA GLN A 113 16.92 5.69 -4.09
C GLN A 113 16.79 6.47 -2.78
N ASP A 114 16.42 5.77 -1.70
CA ASP A 114 16.19 6.29 -0.35
C ASP A 114 14.96 7.20 -0.15
N ASP A 115 14.20 7.48 -1.21
CA ASP A 115 12.90 8.14 -1.11
C ASP A 115 11.81 7.20 -0.54
N MET A 116 10.66 7.75 -0.15
CA MET A 116 9.63 6.99 0.58
C MET A 116 8.32 6.85 -0.19
N ILE A 117 7.76 5.64 -0.22
CA ILE A 117 6.37 5.40 -0.59
C ILE A 117 5.58 4.99 0.65
N VAL A 118 4.57 5.78 1.01
CA VAL A 118 3.70 5.51 2.16
C VAL A 118 2.39 4.90 1.66
N PHE A 119 2.09 3.69 2.10
CA PHE A 119 0.89 2.98 1.66
C PHE A 119 -0.24 3.13 2.68
N TYR A 120 -1.41 3.53 2.20
CA TYR A 120 -2.61 3.60 3.03
C TYR A 120 -3.79 2.89 2.38
N ALA A 121 -4.73 2.44 3.19
CA ALA A 121 -5.95 1.77 2.75
C ALA A 121 -7.16 2.32 3.50
N GLY A 122 -8.33 2.21 2.88
CA GLY A 122 -9.61 2.32 3.57
C GLY A 122 -10.03 0.93 4.02
N LEU A 123 -10.28 0.77 5.32
CA LEU A 123 -10.56 -0.52 5.95
C LEU A 123 -11.95 -0.50 6.60
N ALA A 124 -12.64 -1.65 6.54
CA ALA A 124 -13.93 -1.82 7.21
C ALA A 124 -13.71 -2.32 8.64
N ASP A 125 -14.17 -1.55 9.64
CA ASP A 125 -14.04 -1.96 11.02
C ASP A 125 -15.01 -3.11 11.33
N VAL A 126 -14.49 -4.20 11.90
CA VAL A 126 -15.31 -5.35 12.31
C VAL A 126 -16.25 -5.02 13.47
N ARG A 127 -15.96 -3.95 14.23
CA ARG A 127 -16.83 -3.49 15.32
C ARG A 127 -17.90 -2.52 14.89
N THR A 128 -17.64 -1.72 13.86
CA THR A 128 -18.55 -0.68 13.39
C THR A 128 -18.64 -0.71 11.88
N ARG A 129 -19.84 -0.87 11.33
CA ARG A 129 -20.03 -0.94 9.87
C ARG A 129 -19.64 0.36 9.15
N ARG A 130 -19.71 1.50 9.83
CA ARG A 130 -19.28 2.83 9.35
C ARG A 130 -18.89 3.73 10.53
N PRO A 131 -18.02 4.73 10.32
CA PRO A 131 -17.27 5.03 9.09
C PRO A 131 -16.13 4.02 8.81
N LEU A 132 -15.53 4.09 7.61
CA LEU A 132 -14.30 3.35 7.28
C LEU A 132 -13.11 3.92 8.08
N VAL A 133 -12.14 3.06 8.39
CA VAL A 133 -10.87 3.44 8.98
C VAL A 133 -9.85 3.62 7.85
N TYR A 134 -9.42 4.86 7.62
CA TYR A 134 -8.30 5.12 6.73
C TYR A 134 -7.01 5.06 7.53
N ALA A 135 -6.10 4.16 7.15
CA ALA A 135 -4.90 3.89 7.91
C ALA A 135 -3.69 3.67 7.00
N ILE A 136 -2.51 4.07 7.49
CA ILE A 136 -1.23 3.63 6.92
C ILE A 136 -1.08 2.15 7.26
N ILE A 137 -0.74 1.36 6.25
CA ILE A 137 -0.60 -0.10 6.35
C ILE A 137 0.76 -0.61 5.92
N GLY A 138 1.61 0.24 5.34
CA GLY A 138 2.95 -0.13 4.94
C GLY A 138 3.76 1.09 4.49
N LEU A 139 5.07 0.90 4.39
CA LEU A 139 5.99 1.92 3.91
C LEU A 139 7.15 1.25 3.21
N PHE A 140 7.56 1.79 2.07
CA PHE A 140 8.78 1.42 1.35
C PHE A 140 9.78 2.56 1.37
N ILE A 141 11.04 2.23 1.66
CA ILE A 141 12.19 3.02 1.27
C ILE A 141 12.66 2.49 -0.07
N VAL A 142 12.65 3.32 -1.10
CA VAL A 142 12.99 2.94 -2.47
C VAL A 142 14.45 2.49 -2.53
N ASP A 143 14.69 1.35 -3.15
CA ASP A 143 16.03 0.88 -3.51
C ASP A 143 16.29 1.19 -4.98
N GLU A 144 15.40 0.72 -5.86
CA GLU A 144 15.47 0.96 -7.30
C GLU A 144 14.07 0.98 -7.93
N ILE A 145 14.01 1.52 -9.15
CA ILE A 145 12.81 1.53 -9.99
C ILE A 145 13.20 0.99 -11.36
N VAL A 146 12.58 -0.11 -11.78
CA VAL A 146 12.90 -0.81 -13.02
C VAL A 146 11.66 -0.97 -13.89
N PRO A 147 11.79 -1.05 -15.23
CA PRO A 147 10.68 -1.45 -16.10
C PRO A 147 10.20 -2.87 -15.76
N ALA A 148 8.89 -3.12 -15.74
CA ALA A 148 8.37 -4.47 -15.53
C ALA A 148 8.81 -5.46 -16.63
N THR A 149 9.05 -4.94 -17.83
CA THR A 149 9.53 -5.70 -18.99
C THR A 149 10.97 -6.18 -18.86
N SER A 150 11.79 -5.60 -17.97
CA SER A 150 13.16 -6.07 -17.72
C SER A 150 13.23 -7.21 -16.71
N VAL A 151 12.12 -7.58 -16.06
CA VAL A 151 12.10 -8.68 -15.08
C VAL A 151 12.21 -10.03 -15.80
N PRO A 152 13.22 -10.87 -15.48
CA PRO A 152 13.39 -12.17 -16.11
C PRO A 152 12.23 -13.10 -15.76
N ALA A 153 11.93 -14.05 -16.65
CA ALA A 153 10.79 -14.98 -16.49
C ALA A 153 10.77 -15.71 -15.14
N SER A 154 11.94 -16.08 -14.61
CA SER A 154 12.10 -16.75 -13.32
C SER A 154 11.74 -15.88 -12.11
N ALA A 155 11.71 -14.55 -12.27
CA ALA A 155 11.42 -13.60 -11.20
C ALA A 155 10.07 -12.89 -11.37
N ARG A 156 9.27 -13.25 -12.39
CA ARG A 156 7.98 -12.59 -12.66
C ARG A 156 6.96 -12.73 -11.54
N ASP A 157 7.01 -13.82 -10.76
CA ASP A 157 6.07 -14.01 -9.64
C ASP A 157 6.38 -13.15 -8.40
N THR A 158 7.26 -12.15 -8.52
CA THR A 158 7.64 -11.27 -7.41
C THR A 158 6.88 -9.93 -7.38
N ASN A 159 6.15 -9.57 -8.43
CA ASN A 159 5.32 -8.36 -8.48
C ASN A 159 4.12 -8.54 -9.41
N ALA A 160 2.98 -7.91 -9.13
CA ALA A 160 1.79 -8.04 -9.98
C ALA A 160 2.00 -7.55 -11.42
N HIS A 161 2.79 -6.52 -11.64
CA HIS A 161 3.04 -5.97 -12.97
C HIS A 161 3.96 -6.83 -13.83
N SER A 162 4.87 -7.62 -13.25
CA SER A 162 5.68 -8.60 -14.00
C SER A 162 5.00 -9.96 -14.19
N ARG A 163 3.97 -10.28 -13.38
CA ARG A 163 3.09 -11.45 -13.61
C ARG A 163 2.20 -11.30 -14.85
N ARG A 164 1.86 -10.06 -15.23
CA ARG A 164 0.98 -9.79 -16.37
C ARG A 164 1.61 -10.21 -17.70
N ILE A 165 0.75 -10.61 -18.64
CA ILE A 165 1.13 -10.70 -20.04
C ILE A 165 1.09 -9.28 -20.62
N LEU A 166 2.26 -8.64 -20.65
CA LEU A 166 2.39 -7.25 -21.09
C LEU A 166 2.36 -7.14 -22.63
N ALA A 167 1.69 -6.11 -23.13
CA ALA A 167 1.72 -5.76 -24.54
C ALA A 167 3.10 -5.19 -24.93
N GLU A 168 3.40 -5.22 -26.23
CA GLU A 168 4.59 -4.54 -26.76
C GLU A 168 4.54 -3.05 -26.41
N GLY A 169 5.67 -2.50 -25.94
CA GLY A 169 5.77 -1.11 -25.53
C GLY A 169 5.12 -0.76 -24.18
N ALA A 170 4.69 -1.76 -23.38
CA ALA A 170 4.19 -1.53 -22.03
C ALA A 170 5.17 -0.70 -21.19
N GLN A 171 4.61 0.24 -20.41
CA GLN A 171 5.37 1.21 -19.59
C GLN A 171 5.15 0.97 -18.09
N ASP A 172 4.72 -0.24 -17.73
CA ASP A 172 4.64 -0.69 -16.36
C ASP A 172 6.03 -0.63 -15.72
N LEU A 173 6.09 -0.16 -14.48
CA LEU A 173 7.31 -0.15 -13.68
C LEU A 173 7.12 -0.95 -12.41
N ILE A 174 8.24 -1.33 -11.80
CA ILE A 174 8.31 -1.96 -10.50
C ILE A 174 9.31 -1.17 -9.66
N VAL A 175 8.87 -0.75 -8.49
CA VAL A 175 9.69 -0.23 -7.41
C VAL A 175 10.09 -1.39 -6.52
N HIS A 176 11.39 -1.57 -6.30
CA HIS A 176 11.93 -2.45 -5.28
C HIS A 176 12.32 -1.64 -4.06
N ALA A 177 12.02 -2.16 -2.87
CA ALA A 177 12.25 -1.46 -1.62
C ALA A 177 13.35 -2.12 -0.78
N ARG A 178 14.08 -1.29 -0.03
CA ARG A 178 15.18 -1.73 0.82
C ARG A 178 14.67 -2.64 1.93
N SER A 179 15.30 -3.80 2.07
CA SER A 179 15.00 -4.74 3.15
C SER A 179 15.27 -4.13 4.54
N LYS A 180 14.60 -4.64 5.57
CA LYS A 180 14.71 -4.24 7.00
C LYS A 180 14.20 -2.84 7.37
N VAL A 181 14.02 -1.95 6.40
CA VAL A 181 13.47 -0.59 6.57
C VAL A 181 12.13 -0.39 5.87
N SER A 182 11.66 -1.43 5.17
CA SER A 182 10.43 -1.43 4.39
C SER A 182 9.56 -2.62 4.77
N GLY A 183 8.24 -2.48 4.58
CA GLY A 183 7.32 -3.60 4.73
C GLY A 183 5.89 -3.18 5.02
N ARG A 184 5.05 -4.19 5.25
CA ARG A 184 3.71 -4.02 5.80
C ARG A 184 3.85 -3.71 7.30
N LEU A 185 2.99 -2.88 7.85
CA LEU A 185 2.92 -2.70 9.29
C LEU A 185 2.23 -3.91 9.94
N GLU A 186 2.74 -4.39 11.08
CA GLU A 186 2.05 -5.38 11.91
C GLU A 186 0.66 -4.85 12.33
N ARG A 187 0.62 -3.58 12.75
CA ARG A 187 -0.58 -2.84 13.15
C ARG A 187 -0.72 -1.57 12.33
N CYS A 188 -1.91 -1.32 11.82
CA CYS A 188 -2.17 -0.12 11.03
C CYS A 188 -2.15 1.15 11.90
N ILE A 189 -1.81 2.29 11.31
CA ILE A 189 -1.87 3.60 11.98
C ILE A 189 -3.02 4.40 11.38
N SER A 190 -4.08 4.63 12.15
CA SER A 190 -5.26 5.37 11.68
C SER A 190 -4.92 6.85 11.42
N ILE A 191 -5.18 7.33 10.20
CA ILE A 191 -4.83 8.68 9.76
C ILE A 191 -6.01 9.52 9.27
N GLY A 192 -7.16 8.90 9.03
CA GLY A 192 -8.30 9.60 8.42
C GLY A 192 -9.38 10.04 9.39
N GLU A 193 -10.09 11.09 9.02
CA GLU A 193 -11.38 11.51 9.58
C GLU A 193 -12.36 11.83 8.45
N TRP A 194 -13.66 11.74 8.73
CA TRP A 194 -14.70 12.18 7.82
C TRP A 194 -15.03 13.65 8.09
N ARG A 195 -14.68 14.54 7.16
CA ARG A 195 -14.92 15.98 7.25
C ARG A 195 -15.34 16.54 5.90
N ASN A 196 -16.32 17.44 5.90
CA ASN A 196 -16.78 18.16 4.70
C ASN A 196 -17.17 17.20 3.56
N GLY A 197 -17.91 16.14 3.88
CA GLY A 197 -18.44 15.18 2.91
C GLY A 197 -17.43 14.16 2.37
N ALA A 198 -16.22 14.05 2.95
CA ALA A 198 -15.23 13.08 2.51
C ALA A 198 -14.19 12.69 3.56
N TYR A 199 -13.43 11.64 3.28
CA TYR A 199 -12.27 11.25 4.08
C TYR A 199 -11.06 12.14 3.80
N ARG A 200 -10.43 12.59 4.87
CA ARG A 200 -9.26 13.46 4.87
C ARG A 200 -8.29 12.99 5.93
N VAL A 201 -7.00 13.28 5.76
CA VAL A 201 -6.03 13.17 6.86
C VAL A 201 -6.50 14.05 8.01
N ARG A 202 -6.37 13.54 9.24
CA ARG A 202 -6.78 14.29 10.42
C ARG A 202 -6.04 15.63 10.52
N ARG A 203 -6.70 16.67 11.03
CA ARG A 203 -6.08 18.01 11.15
C ARG A 203 -4.79 18.00 11.95
N ASP A 204 -4.80 17.35 13.12
CA ASP A 204 -3.62 17.20 13.97
C ASP A 204 -2.45 16.55 13.23
N LEU A 205 -2.74 15.56 12.39
CA LEU A 205 -1.75 14.86 11.59
C LEU A 205 -1.27 15.69 10.40
N LEU A 206 -2.15 16.38 9.68
CA LEU A 206 -1.75 17.28 8.61
C LEU A 206 -0.79 18.36 9.11
N ASP A 207 -1.12 18.96 10.25
CA ASP A 207 -0.29 19.97 10.90
C ASP A 207 1.04 19.35 11.35
N ALA A 208 1.03 18.17 11.96
CA ALA A 208 2.23 17.46 12.39
C ALA A 208 3.15 17.08 11.22
N TRP A 209 2.59 16.62 10.10
CA TRP A 209 3.32 16.21 8.89
C TRP A 209 3.79 17.39 8.05
N GLY A 210 3.32 18.62 8.32
CA GLY A 210 3.64 19.80 7.51
C GLY A 210 2.88 19.88 6.19
N GLY A 211 1.75 19.19 6.08
CA GLY A 211 0.84 19.24 4.94
C GLY A 211 1.10 18.20 3.84
N LEU A 212 0.16 18.15 2.89
CA LEU A 212 0.20 17.32 1.70
C LEU A 212 -0.02 18.19 0.45
N SER A 213 0.49 17.76 -0.70
CA SER A 213 0.24 18.47 -1.98
C SER A 213 -1.24 18.43 -2.41
N VAL A 214 -2.05 17.54 -1.83
CA VAL A 214 -3.49 17.49 -2.05
C VAL A 214 -4.24 18.41 -1.07
N LYS A 215 -5.21 19.16 -1.60
CA LYS A 215 -6.00 20.13 -0.83
C LYS A 215 -6.68 19.49 0.39
N ASP A 216 -6.40 20.05 1.57
CA ASP A 216 -7.01 19.66 2.85
C ASP A 216 -6.93 18.13 3.09
N GLY A 217 -5.79 17.54 2.74
CA GLY A 217 -5.44 16.15 3.04
C GLY A 217 -6.38 15.10 2.46
N TYR A 218 -7.01 15.36 1.32
CA TYR A 218 -8.01 14.47 0.73
C TYR A 218 -7.49 13.03 0.50
N LEU A 219 -8.22 12.04 1.01
CA LEU A 219 -7.84 10.62 0.94
C LEU A 219 -8.68 9.88 -0.10
N GLN A 220 -8.12 9.72 -1.30
CA GLN A 220 -8.76 9.01 -2.41
C GLN A 220 -7.76 8.22 -3.25
N ARG A 221 -8.28 7.30 -4.06
CA ARG A 221 -7.51 6.72 -5.16
C ARG A 221 -7.38 7.81 -6.23
N SER A 222 -6.17 8.15 -6.63
CA SER A 222 -5.90 9.26 -7.54
C SER A 222 -4.83 8.87 -8.54
N ALA A 223 -4.99 9.32 -9.79
CA ALA A 223 -3.93 9.25 -10.79
C ALA A 223 -2.73 10.12 -10.39
N ARG A 224 -2.96 11.26 -9.71
CA ARG A 224 -1.91 12.13 -9.14
C ARG A 224 -1.67 11.76 -7.69
N LEU A 225 -0.48 11.25 -7.39
CA LEU A 225 -0.11 10.79 -6.06
C LEU A 225 0.18 12.00 -5.17
N PRO A 226 -0.49 12.15 -4.00
CA PRO A 226 -0.15 13.20 -3.06
C PRO A 226 1.29 13.08 -2.57
N GLU A 227 1.95 14.21 -2.42
CA GLU A 227 3.30 14.32 -1.86
C GLU A 227 3.21 14.76 -0.41
N LEU A 228 4.10 14.24 0.44
CA LEU A 228 4.37 14.84 1.75
C LEU A 228 5.24 16.07 1.53
N LEU A 229 4.77 17.25 1.96
CA LEU A 229 5.48 18.51 1.73
C LEU A 229 6.68 18.70 2.67
N LYS A 230 6.68 17.96 3.79
CA LYS A 230 7.75 17.92 4.79
C LYS A 230 8.02 16.47 5.22
N PRO A 231 8.63 15.63 4.35
CA PRO A 231 8.84 14.20 4.60
C PRO A 231 9.60 13.89 5.89
N GLU A 232 10.51 14.76 6.31
CA GLU A 232 11.26 14.69 7.57
C GLU A 232 10.35 14.79 8.80
N ARG A 233 9.30 15.63 8.73
CA ARG A 233 8.31 15.77 9.81
C ARG A 233 7.42 14.53 9.88
N PHE A 234 6.95 14.06 8.72
CA PHE A 234 6.19 12.82 8.64
C PHE A 234 6.99 11.65 9.22
N ARG A 235 8.26 11.53 8.86
CA ARG A 235 9.09 10.42 9.31
C ARG A 235 9.32 10.42 10.82
N ARG A 236 9.59 11.58 11.41
CA ARG A 236 9.69 11.71 12.87
C ARG A 236 8.39 11.30 13.56
N TRP A 237 7.25 11.76 13.05
CA TRP A 237 5.93 11.32 13.54
C TRP A 237 5.72 9.82 13.35
N PHE A 238 6.08 9.27 12.19
CA PHE A 238 5.89 7.86 11.88
C PHE A 238 6.74 7.00 12.82
N GLN A 239 7.99 7.38 13.06
CA GLN A 239 8.89 6.71 14.01
C GLN A 239 8.41 6.82 15.46
N SER A 240 7.78 7.93 15.86
CA SER A 240 7.20 8.05 17.21
C SER A 240 6.00 7.13 17.45
N ASN A 241 5.45 6.51 16.40
CA ASN A 241 4.44 5.45 16.51
C ASN A 241 5.08 4.05 16.65
N GLU A 242 6.41 3.96 16.74
CA GLU A 242 7.18 2.71 16.89
C GLU A 242 6.74 1.60 15.92
N PRO A 243 6.81 1.86 14.60
CA PRO A 243 6.27 0.95 13.59
C PRO A 243 7.06 -0.36 13.59
N VAL A 244 6.32 -1.48 13.55
CA VAL A 244 6.89 -2.83 13.36
C VAL A 244 6.61 -3.25 11.93
N PHE A 245 7.67 -3.48 11.15
CA PHE A 245 7.56 -3.97 9.78
C PHE A 245 7.54 -5.49 9.72
N LEU A 246 6.66 -6.01 8.87
CA LEU A 246 6.57 -7.39 8.47
C LEU A 246 6.84 -7.50 6.97
N GLN A 247 7.73 -8.42 6.61
CA GLN A 247 7.93 -8.85 5.23
C GLN A 247 6.97 -10.01 4.93
N SER A 248 5.67 -9.74 5.09
CA SER A 248 4.58 -10.65 4.78
C SER A 248 3.36 -9.86 4.31
N ASN A 249 2.64 -10.40 3.33
CA ASN A 249 1.38 -9.81 2.88
C ASN A 249 0.29 -9.83 3.95
N ASN A 250 0.26 -10.85 4.82
CA ASN A 250 -0.62 -10.92 6.00
C ASN A 250 0.07 -11.65 7.15
#